data_AF-A0A314ZN60-F1
#
_entry.id   AF-A0A314ZN60-F1
#
_cell.length_a   1.000
_cell.length_b   1.000
_cell.length_c   1.000
_cell.angle_alpha   90.00
_cell.angle_beta   90.00
_cell.angle_gamma   90.00
#
_symmetry.space_group_name_H-M   'P 1'
#
loop_
_entity.id
_entity.type
_entity.pdbx_description
1 polymer ?
#
loop_
_entity_poly.entity_id
_entity_poly.type
_entity_poly.pdbx_seq_one_letter_code
_entity_poly.pdbx_strand_id
1 'polypeptide(L)' 'MDERTYNLIGADYLGNRAEDVKNPSLWWMTGFLFVVSFLGLFILVPICKLVLAMVSCWLFVELCQGWNTTPDF' A
#
# COMPACT_ATOMS: atom_id res chain seq x y z
N MET A 1 7.32 27.03 1.80
CA MET A 1 7.05 28.26 1.07
C MET A 1 7.12 27.97 -0.43
N ASP A 2 6.27 28.57 -1.24
CA ASP A 2 6.31 28.39 -2.70
C ASP A 2 7.33 29.32 -3.34
N GLU A 3 7.93 28.87 -4.45
CA GLU A 3 8.97 29.60 -5.18
C GLU A 3 8.50 30.98 -5.66
N ARG A 4 7.23 31.10 -6.06
CA ARG A 4 6.59 32.38 -6.42
C ARG A 4 6.60 33.36 -5.26
N THR A 5 6.23 32.91 -4.07
CA THR A 5 6.16 33.75 -2.87
C THR A 5 7.57 34.15 -2.41
N TYR A 6 8.54 33.24 -2.53
CA TYR A 6 9.95 33.52 -2.25
C TYR A 6 10.54 34.62 -3.12
N ASN A 7 10.28 34.57 -4.43
CA ASN A 7 10.76 35.59 -5.36
C ASN A 7 10.08 36.96 -5.17
N LEU A 8 8.82 36.99 -4.72
CA LEU A 8 8.10 38.24 -4.42
C LEU A 8 8.60 38.95 -3.16
N ILE A 9 9.05 38.19 -2.17
CA ILE A 9 9.59 38.73 -0.92
C ILE A 9 11.06 39.15 -1.09
N GLY A 10 11.79 38.46 -1.97
CA GLY A 10 13.18 38.76 -2.31
C GLY A 10 14.17 38.15 -1.32
N ALA A 11 15.32 37.68 -1.83
CA ALA A 11 16.35 37.01 -1.02
C ALA A 11 16.99 37.93 0.04
N ASP A 12 16.84 39.25 -0.11
CA ASP A 12 17.40 40.26 0.78
C ASP A 12 16.51 40.58 2.01
N TYR A 13 15.31 39.98 2.09
CA TYR A 13 14.39 40.20 3.21
C TYR A 13 14.77 39.34 4.42
N LEU A 14 14.87 39.95 5.60
CA LEU A 14 15.22 39.26 6.84
C LEU A 14 14.23 38.11 7.12
N GLY A 15 14.76 36.89 7.24
CA GLY A 15 13.96 35.69 7.52
C GLY A 15 13.42 34.96 6.28
N ASN A 16 13.66 35.46 5.06
CA ASN A 16 13.31 34.76 3.83
C ASN A 16 14.48 33.89 3.34
N ARG A 17 14.59 32.65 3.83
CA ARG A 17 15.69 31.75 3.45
C ARG A 17 15.26 30.83 2.31
N ALA A 18 16.14 30.64 1.32
CA ALA A 18 15.89 29.77 0.17
C ALA A 18 15.56 28.30 0.56
N GLU A 19 16.09 27.86 1.71
CA GLU A 19 15.83 26.55 2.31
C GLU A 19 14.38 26.34 2.77
N ASP A 20 13.60 27.41 2.97
CA ASP A 20 12.19 27.34 3.33
C ASP A 20 11.28 27.06 2.13
N VAL A 21 11.83 27.11 0.91
CA VAL A 21 11.15 26.76 -0.34
C VAL A 21 11.09 25.25 -0.47
N LYS A 22 9.92 24.68 -0.18
CA LYS A 22 9.70 23.23 -0.24
C LYS A 22 9.09 22.87 -1.59
N ASN A 23 9.70 21.92 -2.29
CA ASN A 23 9.15 21.38 -3.53
C ASN A 23 8.00 20.40 -3.21
N PRO A 24 6.74 20.76 -3.49
CA PRO A 24 5.60 19.90 -3.17
C PRO A 24 5.60 18.61 -4.01
N SER A 25 6.16 18.66 -5.22
CA SER A 25 6.31 17.51 -6.12
C SER A 25 7.18 16.40 -5.54
N LEU A 26 8.28 16.75 -4.86
CA LEU A 26 9.20 15.77 -4.29
C LEU A 26 8.57 15.00 -3.14
N TRP A 27 7.80 15.70 -2.27
CA TRP A 27 7.00 15.06 -1.23
C TRP A 27 5.94 14.13 -1.78
N TRP A 28 5.30 14.51 -2.90
CA TRP A 28 4.30 13.68 -3.55
C TRP A 28 4.90 12.39 -4.14
N MET A 29 6.08 12.48 -4.77
CA MET A 29 6.80 11.32 -5.29
C MET A 29 7.17 10.33 -4.18
N THR A 30 7.70 10.83 -3.05
CA THR A 30 8.05 9.99 -1.89
C THR A 30 6.81 9.35 -1.26
N GLY A 31 5.72 10.10 -1.12
CA GLY A 31 4.45 9.58 -0.60
C GLY A 31 3.86 8.48 -1.50
N PHE A 32 3.91 8.67 -2.81
CA PHE A 32 3.43 7.67 -3.77
C PHE A 32 4.21 6.37 -3.71
N LEU A 33 5.55 6.44 -3.70
CA LEU A 33 6.42 5.28 -3.58
C LEU A 33 6.16 4.51 -2.27
N PHE A 34 6.00 5.23 -1.16
CA PHE A 34 5.66 4.63 0.13
C PHE A 34 4.31 3.90 0.06
N VAL A 35 3.25 4.58 -0.37
CA VAL A 35 1.90 4.00 -0.44
C VAL A 35 1.87 2.75 -1.33
N VAL A 36 2.50 2.77 -2.51
CA VAL A 36 2.55 1.60 -3.40
C VAL A 36 3.29 0.42 -2.75
N SER A 37 4.42 0.66 -2.08
CA SER A 37 5.15 -0.40 -1.37
C SER A 37 4.32 -1.04 -0.26
N PHE A 38 3.63 -0.23 0.55
CA PHE A 38 2.81 -0.74 1.65
C PHE A 38 1.53 -1.40 1.13
N LEU A 39 0.87 -0.84 0.13
CA LEU A 39 -0.36 -1.38 -0.43
C LEU A 39 -0.11 -2.75 -1.08
N GLY A 40 1.01 -2.93 -1.79
CA GLY A 40 1.40 -4.23 -2.35
C GLY A 40 1.58 -5.31 -1.27
N LEU A 41 2.28 -4.97 -0.18
CA LEU A 41 2.45 -5.85 0.99
C LEU A 41 1.12 -6.12 1.70
N PHE A 42 0.30 -5.09 1.91
CA PHE A 42 -0.99 -5.18 2.58
C PHE A 42 -2.03 -5.98 1.80
N ILE A 43 -1.94 -6.02 0.47
CA ILE A 43 -2.81 -6.87 -0.35
C ILE A 43 -2.30 -8.31 -0.30
N LEU A 44 -0.98 -8.52 -0.37
CA LEU A 44 -0.37 -9.84 -0.43
C LEU A 44 -0.52 -10.65 0.86
N VAL A 45 -0.28 -10.05 2.03
CA VAL A 45 -0.32 -10.71 3.34
C VAL A 45 -1.70 -11.36 3.64
N PRO A 46 -2.83 -10.64 3.55
CA PRO A 46 -4.15 -11.23 3.76
C PRO A 46 -4.58 -12.14 2.60
N ILE A 47 -4.21 -11.85 1.35
CA ILE A 47 -4.54 -12.72 0.21
C ILE A 47 -3.93 -14.11 0.37
N CYS A 48 -2.67 -14.23 0.77
CA CYS A 48 -2.05 -15.54 1.00
C CYS A 48 -2.81 -16.34 2.07
N LYS A 49 -3.36 -15.66 3.08
CA LYS A 49 -4.11 -16.31 4.16
C LYS A 49 -5.51 -16.74 3.72
N LEU A 50 -6.16 -15.96 2.87
CA LEU A 50 -7.47 -16.28 2.30
C LEU A 50 -7.41 -17.38 1.23
N VAL A 51 -6.38 -17.37 0.37
CA VAL A 51 -6.16 -18.43 -0.64
C VAL A 51 -5.91 -19.77 0.05
N LEU A 52 -5.08 -19.79 1.10
CA LEU A 52 -4.85 -20.99 1.89
C LEU A 52 -6.15 -21.48 2.54
N ALA A 53 -6.91 -20.59 3.19
CA ALA A 53 -8.19 -20.95 3.79
C ALA A 53 -9.20 -21.48 2.76
N MET A 54 -9.23 -20.92 1.56
CA MET A 54 -10.10 -21.37 0.48
C MET A 54 -9.72 -22.77 -0.03
N VAL A 55 -8.43 -23.04 -0.23
CA VAL A 55 -7.93 -24.36 -0.65
C VAL A 55 -8.17 -25.41 0.44
N SER A 56 -7.94 -25.06 1.72
CA SER A 56 -8.23 -25.95 2.84
C SER A 56 -9.72 -26.27 2.96
N CYS A 57 -10.59 -25.28 2.76
CA CYS A 57 -12.04 -25.48 2.74
C CYS A 57 -12.46 -26.40 1.59
N TRP A 58 -11.93 -26.19 0.39
CA TRP A 58 -12.20 -27.02 -0.78
C TRP A 58 -11.74 -28.47 -0.57
N LEU A 59 -10.51 -28.68 -0.08
CA LEU A 59 -9.99 -30.00 0.26
C LEU A 59 -10.85 -30.68 1.36
N PHE A 60 -11.30 -29.92 2.34
CA PHE A 60 -12.19 -30.45 3.39
C PHE A 60 -13.54 -30.89 2.82
N VAL A 61 -14.14 -30.11 1.91
CA VAL A 61 -15.38 -30.49 1.22
C VAL A 61 -15.17 -31.77 0.41
N GLU A 62 -14.06 -31.89 -0.32
CA GLU A 62 -13.76 -33.08 -1.13
C GLU A 62 -13.53 -34.33 -0.28
N LEU A 63 -12.86 -34.20 0.87
CA LEU A 63 -12.73 -35.27 1.85
C LEU A 63 -14.09 -35.68 2.44
N CYS A 64 -14.98 -34.72 2.73
CA CYS A 64 -16.33 -35.00 3.20
C CYS A 64 -17.20 -35.68 2.13
N GLN A 65 -17.12 -35.24 0.86
CA GLN A 65 -17.85 -35.86 -0.25
C GLN A 65 -17.31 -37.26 -0.59
N GLY A 66 -16.00 -37.47 -0.47
CA GLY A 66 -15.35 -38.77 -0.68
C GLY A 66 -15.69 -39.81 0.40
N TRP A 67 -15.93 -39.38 1.64
CA TRP A 67 -16.44 -40.25 2.71
C TRP A 67 -17.93 -40.59 2.53
N ASN A 68 -18.73 -39.62 2.06
CA ASN A 68 -20.18 -39.76 1.91
C ASN A 68 -20.61 -40.60 0.69
N THR A 69 -19.66 -41.05 -0.14
CA THR A 69 -19.90 -41.89 -1.32
C THR A 69 -19.34 -43.31 -1.19
N THR A 70 -18.83 -43.68 0.00
CA THR A 70 -18.51 -45.10 0.26
C THR A 70 -19.82 -45.88 0.44
N PRO A 71 -20.09 -46.91 -0.38
CA PRO A 71 -21.28 -47.73 -0.19
C PRO A 71 -21.09 -48.51 1.11
N ASP A 72 -21.96 -48.21 2.07
CA ASP A 72 -22.22 -48.98 3.28
C ASP A 72 -22.43 -50.46 2.90
N PHE A 73 -21.36 -51.23 3.07
CA PHE A 73 -21.36 -52.70 3.04
C PHE A 73 -21.63 -53.24 4.44
#